data_AF-A0A377LZS8-F1
#
_entry.id   AF-A0A377LZS8-F1
#
_cell.length_a   1.000
_cell.length_b   1.000
_cell.length_c   1.000
_cell.angle_alpha   90.00
_cell.angle_beta   90.00
_cell.angle_gamma   90.00
#
_symmetry.space_group_name_H-M   'P 1'
#
loop_
_entity.id
_entity.type
_entity.pdbx_description
1 polymer ?
#
loop_
_entity_poly.entity_id
_entity_poly.type
_entity_poly.pdbx_seq_one_letter_code
_entity_poly.pdbx_strand_id
1 'polypeptide(L)'
;MKSCVGSTWCRYGVQDSTGLAVKLEHRYKGLRAPHKIKMAVSGCTRECAEAQSKDVGVIATDKGWNLYLCGNGGMKPRHADLFASDLDEETLIRTVDRFLMFYIRTADRLQRTSTWMDNLEGGLDYLREVILDDSLGIAHELEQEMSVWWKRISVNGRPRLTIRTVWRCSARR
;
A
#
# COMPACT_ATOMS: atom_id res chain seq x y z
N MET A 1 -0.48 5.77 10.15
CA MET A 1 0.20 4.47 10.29
C MET A 1 -0.22 3.83 11.61
N LYS A 2 -0.35 2.51 11.71
CA LYS A 2 -0.50 1.80 13.00
C LYS A 2 0.51 0.67 13.06
N SER A 3 1.15 0.47 14.21
CA SER A 3 2.05 -0.65 14.42
C SER A 3 1.79 -1.28 15.79
N CYS A 4 2.21 -2.53 15.95
CA CYS A 4 2.43 -3.10 17.27
C CYS A 4 3.88 -2.82 17.72
N VAL A 5 4.18 -3.11 18.98
CA VAL A 5 5.51 -2.82 19.56
C VAL A 5 6.66 -3.65 18.96
N GLY A 6 6.36 -4.72 18.20
CA GLY A 6 7.35 -5.51 17.46
C GLY A 6 8.26 -6.35 18.34
N SER A 7 9.30 -6.95 17.73
CA SER A 7 10.35 -7.71 18.45
C SER A 7 11.15 -6.86 19.44
N THR A 8 11.07 -5.53 19.34
CA THR A 8 11.71 -4.59 20.28
C THR A 8 11.20 -4.73 21.71
N TRP A 9 9.91 -5.04 21.91
CA TRP A 9 9.30 -5.12 23.24
C TRP A 9 8.36 -6.30 23.45
N CYS A 10 7.84 -6.92 22.37
CA CYS A 10 6.93 -8.04 22.49
C CYS A 10 7.71 -9.36 22.50
N ARG A 11 7.50 -10.19 23.52
CA ARG A 11 8.04 -11.57 23.59
C ARG A 11 7.64 -12.48 22.42
N TYR A 12 6.58 -12.13 21.69
CA TYR A 12 6.10 -12.86 20.51
C TYR A 12 6.44 -12.15 19.20
N GLY A 13 7.12 -11.00 19.26
CA GLY A 13 7.49 -10.25 18.08
C GLY A 13 8.55 -11.02 17.29
N VAL A 14 8.24 -11.31 16.03
CA VAL A 14 9.13 -12.01 15.09
C VAL A 14 10.06 -11.01 14.42
N GLN A 15 9.54 -9.84 14.01
CA GLN A 15 10.32 -8.77 13.39
C GLN A 15 10.02 -7.39 13.98
N ASP A 16 10.88 -6.42 13.66
CA ASP A 16 10.72 -5.02 14.07
C ASP A 16 9.63 -4.32 13.24
N SER A 17 8.39 -4.43 13.71
CA SER A 17 7.27 -3.73 13.11
C SER A 17 7.32 -2.22 13.30
N THR A 18 7.98 -1.73 14.35
CA THR A 18 8.04 -0.29 14.63
C THR A 18 8.97 0.39 13.64
N GLY A 19 10.16 -0.15 13.44
CA GLY A 19 11.12 0.33 12.45
C GLY A 19 10.54 0.32 11.04
N LEU A 20 9.94 -0.80 10.61
CA LEU A 20 9.29 -0.86 9.30
C LEU A 20 8.13 0.13 9.20
N ALA A 21 7.34 0.31 10.25
CA ALA A 21 6.24 1.26 10.23
C ALA A 21 6.71 2.72 10.03
N VAL A 22 7.80 3.11 10.71
CA VAL A 22 8.43 4.42 10.53
C VAL A 22 8.94 4.56 9.09
N LYS A 23 9.59 3.54 8.52
CA LYS A 23 10.06 3.58 7.12
C LYS A 23 8.92 3.81 6.13
N LEU A 24 7.83 3.04 6.25
CA LEU A 24 6.66 3.16 5.38
C LEU A 24 5.95 4.51 5.57
N GLU A 25 5.81 4.97 6.81
CA GLU A 25 5.26 6.31 7.07
C GLU A 25 6.13 7.38 6.44
N HIS A 26 7.45 7.31 6.62
CA HIS A 26 8.35 8.26 5.98
C HIS A 26 8.13 8.25 4.49
N ARG A 27 8.16 7.08 3.83
CA ARG A 27 8.00 6.95 2.37
C ARG A 27 6.66 7.47 1.83
N TYR A 28 5.54 7.21 2.51
CA TYR A 28 4.21 7.48 1.97
C TYR A 28 3.50 8.68 2.59
N LYS A 29 4.10 9.36 3.59
CA LYS A 29 3.48 10.54 4.21
C LYS A 29 3.27 11.64 3.18
N GLY A 30 2.05 12.15 3.13
CA GLY A 30 1.65 13.21 2.22
C GLY A 30 1.09 12.73 0.88
N LEU A 31 0.99 11.42 0.63
CA LEU A 31 0.44 10.84 -0.60
C LEU A 31 -0.95 11.37 -0.90
N ARG A 32 -1.10 11.94 -2.09
CA ARG A 32 -2.37 12.45 -2.60
C ARG A 32 -3.03 11.34 -3.40
N ALA A 33 -3.92 10.63 -2.73
CA ALA A 33 -4.67 9.54 -3.31
C ALA A 33 -6.16 9.90 -3.49
N PRO A 34 -6.91 9.15 -4.33
CA PRO A 34 -8.33 9.38 -4.57
C PRO A 34 -9.17 9.41 -3.29
N HIS A 35 -8.75 8.65 -2.27
CA HIS A 35 -9.31 8.69 -0.92
C HIS A 35 -8.20 8.48 0.15
N LYS A 36 -8.53 8.64 1.44
CA LYS A 36 -7.62 8.34 2.57
C LYS A 36 -7.14 6.89 2.54
N ILE A 37 -5.84 6.70 2.76
CA ILE A 37 -5.18 5.39 2.84
C ILE A 37 -4.79 5.14 4.30
N LYS A 38 -5.09 3.94 4.79
CA LYS A 38 -4.65 3.45 6.10
C LYS A 38 -3.63 2.34 5.88
N MET A 39 -2.57 2.36 6.68
CA MET A 39 -1.53 1.33 6.64
C MET A 39 -1.25 0.83 8.06
N ALA A 40 -0.89 -0.44 8.19
CA ALA A 40 -0.41 -0.98 9.45
C ALA A 40 0.60 -2.12 9.31
N VAL A 41 1.47 -2.26 10.30
CA VAL A 41 2.51 -3.30 10.37
C VAL A 41 2.39 -4.05 11.70
N SER A 42 2.21 -5.36 11.63
CA SER A 42 2.25 -6.26 12.78
C SER A 42 3.54 -7.07 12.77
N GLY A 43 4.23 -7.14 13.90
CA GLY A 43 5.50 -7.85 14.06
C GLY A 43 5.34 -9.37 14.24
N CYS A 44 4.12 -9.90 14.21
CA CYS A 44 3.82 -11.33 14.21
C CYS A 44 2.36 -11.59 13.78
N THR A 45 2.00 -12.85 13.59
CA THR A 45 0.66 -13.32 13.17
C THR A 45 -0.46 -13.06 14.18
N ARG A 46 -0.14 -12.65 15.42
CA ARG A 46 -1.14 -12.18 16.39
C ARG A 46 -1.79 -10.86 16.00
N GLU A 47 -1.23 -10.17 15.01
CA GLU A 47 -1.91 -9.11 14.26
C GLU A 47 -2.38 -7.91 15.11
N CYS A 48 -1.73 -7.62 16.24
CA CYS A 48 -2.18 -6.58 17.17
C CYS A 48 -2.31 -5.16 16.56
N ALA A 49 -1.71 -4.90 15.38
CA ALA A 49 -1.87 -3.63 14.67
C ALA A 49 -3.15 -3.55 13.82
N GLU A 50 -3.96 -4.61 13.76
CA GLU A 50 -5.13 -4.76 12.87
C GLU A 50 -4.74 -4.54 11.39
N ALA A 51 -3.59 -5.07 10.97
CA ALA A 51 -3.06 -4.99 9.62
C ALA A 51 -4.06 -5.44 8.53
N GLN A 52 -4.81 -6.51 8.77
CA GLN A 52 -5.80 -7.02 7.81
C GLN A 52 -7.03 -6.11 7.69
N SER A 53 -7.21 -5.10 8.54
CA SER A 53 -8.31 -4.13 8.40
C SER A 53 -7.94 -2.85 7.61
N LYS A 54 -6.68 -2.76 7.14
CA LYS A 54 -6.14 -1.54 6.50
C LYS A 54 -6.03 -1.69 4.99
N ASP A 55 -5.93 -0.56 4.28
CA ASP A 55 -5.77 -0.55 2.83
C ASP A 55 -4.44 -1.24 2.42
N VAL A 56 -3.39 -1.09 3.25
CA VAL A 56 -2.14 -1.86 3.18
C VAL A 56 -1.79 -2.41 4.55
N GLY A 57 -1.80 -3.73 4.68
CA GLY A 57 -1.43 -4.46 5.89
C GLY A 57 -0.15 -5.24 5.68
N VAL A 58 0.76 -5.18 6.65
CA VAL A 58 2.00 -5.96 6.63
C VAL A 58 2.08 -6.78 7.91
N ILE A 59 2.34 -8.08 7.78
CA ILE A 59 2.46 -9.00 8.93
C ILE A 59 3.76 -9.77 8.81
N ALA A 60 4.59 -9.72 9.85
CA ALA A 60 5.85 -10.44 9.88
C ALA A 60 5.64 -11.96 9.93
N THR A 61 6.48 -12.66 9.18
CA THR A 61 6.72 -14.10 9.27
C THR A 61 8.18 -14.34 9.65
N ASP A 62 8.53 -15.60 9.90
CA ASP A 62 9.90 -16.06 10.11
C ASP A 62 10.76 -15.93 8.85
N LYS A 63 10.15 -15.91 7.66
CA LYS A 63 10.82 -15.81 6.36
C LYS A 63 10.85 -14.40 5.77
N GLY A 64 9.99 -13.49 6.23
CA GLY A 64 9.87 -12.16 5.66
C GLY A 64 8.57 -11.46 6.07
N TRP A 65 7.90 -10.84 5.11
CA TRP A 65 6.68 -10.07 5.33
C TRP A 65 5.55 -10.53 4.42
N ASN A 66 4.41 -10.86 5.01
CA ASN A 66 3.17 -11.05 4.28
C ASN A 66 2.50 -9.70 4.04
N LEU A 67 2.21 -9.42 2.78
CA LEU A 67 1.51 -8.21 2.34
C LEU A 67 0.03 -8.52 2.13
N TYR A 68 -0.83 -7.74 2.77
CA TYR A 68 -2.28 -7.78 2.64
C TYR A 68 -2.78 -6.46 2.04
N LEU A 69 -3.69 -6.52 1.08
CA LEU A 69 -4.18 -5.34 0.36
C LEU A 69 -5.71 -5.23 0.36
N CYS A 70 -6.18 -4.00 0.14
CA CYS A 70 -7.60 -3.68 -0.10
C CYS A 70 -8.52 -3.94 1.11
N GLY A 71 -8.01 -3.88 2.33
CA GLY A 71 -8.82 -3.86 3.55
C GLY A 71 -9.44 -2.51 3.83
N ASN A 72 -10.46 -2.48 4.67
CA ASN A 72 -11.17 -1.26 5.00
C ASN A 72 -11.79 -1.29 6.40
N GLY A 73 -11.37 -0.35 7.26
CA GLY A 73 -12.16 0.09 8.41
C GLY A 73 -13.13 1.23 8.04
N GLY A 74 -14.42 1.07 8.28
CA GLY A 74 -15.47 2.07 8.00
C GLY A 74 -16.89 1.50 8.13
N MET A 75 -17.87 2.15 7.48
CA MET A 75 -19.28 1.73 7.53
C MET A 75 -19.52 0.31 7.01
N LYS A 76 -18.81 -0.07 5.93
CA LYS A 76 -18.78 -1.45 5.41
C LYS A 76 -17.36 -1.99 5.63
N PRO A 77 -17.07 -2.61 6.78
CA PRO A 77 -15.76 -3.15 7.06
C PRO A 77 -15.46 -4.33 6.12
N ARG A 78 -14.20 -4.45 5.70
CA ARG A 78 -13.70 -5.53 4.82
C ARG A 78 -12.30 -5.89 5.27
N HIS A 79 -12.01 -7.18 5.40
CA HIS A 79 -10.63 -7.64 5.58
C HIS A 79 -9.86 -7.56 4.27
N ALA A 80 -8.59 -7.21 4.37
CA ALA A 80 -7.63 -7.24 3.30
C ALA A 80 -7.32 -8.70 2.92
N ASP A 81 -7.02 -8.92 1.66
CA ASP A 81 -6.65 -10.25 1.16
C ASP A 81 -5.13 -10.39 1.17
N LEU A 82 -4.66 -11.61 1.44
CA LEU A 82 -3.24 -11.94 1.33
C LEU A 82 -2.81 -11.77 -0.13
N PHE A 83 -1.98 -10.78 -0.39
CA PHE A 83 -1.53 -10.42 -1.73
C PHE A 83 -0.26 -11.18 -2.13
N ALA A 84 0.73 -11.17 -1.24
CA ALA A 84 2.01 -11.85 -1.41
C ALA A 84 2.58 -12.26 -0.04
N SER A 85 3.36 -13.33 -0.02
CA SER A 85 3.93 -13.90 1.20
C SER A 85 5.45 -13.85 1.22
N ASP A 86 6.01 -13.84 2.43
CA ASP A 86 7.44 -14.02 2.70
C ASP A 86 8.35 -13.05 1.90
N LEU A 87 7.90 -11.81 1.71
CA LEU A 87 8.66 -10.79 0.99
C LEU A 87 9.81 -10.27 1.85
N ASP A 88 10.96 -10.02 1.22
CA ASP A 88 11.99 -9.15 1.81
C ASP A 88 11.51 -7.68 1.82
N GLU A 89 12.17 -6.83 2.61
CA GLU A 89 11.76 -5.44 2.79
C GLU A 89 11.80 -4.61 1.48
N GLU A 90 12.78 -4.85 0.61
CA GLU A 90 12.93 -4.12 -0.64
C GLU A 90 11.80 -4.48 -1.61
N THR A 91 11.55 -5.79 -1.79
CA THR A 91 10.45 -6.29 -2.61
C THR A 91 9.10 -5.85 -2.07
N LEU A 92 8.90 -5.86 -0.74
CA LEU A 92 7.69 -5.35 -0.10
C LEU A 92 7.44 -3.89 -0.47
N ILE A 93 8.43 -3.02 -0.30
CA ILE A 93 8.31 -1.59 -0.58
C ILE A 93 8.01 -1.36 -2.07
N ARG A 94 8.73 -2.05 -2.96
CA ARG A 94 8.50 -1.96 -4.41
C ARG A 94 7.08 -2.37 -4.80
N THR A 95 6.57 -3.46 -4.23
CA THR A 95 5.20 -3.92 -4.48
C THR A 95 4.16 -2.90 -3.98
N VAL A 96 4.37 -2.31 -2.80
CA VAL A 96 3.50 -1.26 -2.27
C VAL A 96 3.54 0.00 -3.14
N ASP A 97 4.70 0.38 -3.66
CA ASP A 97 4.82 1.52 -4.58
C ASP A 97 3.98 1.33 -5.84
N ARG A 98 4.14 0.18 -6.49
CA ARG A 98 3.39 -0.19 -7.69
C ARG A 98 1.88 -0.17 -7.40
N PHE A 99 1.46 -0.82 -6.32
CA PHE A 99 0.06 -0.86 -5.90
C PHE A 99 -0.53 0.53 -5.70
N LEU A 100 0.15 1.38 -4.92
CA LEU A 100 -0.33 2.71 -4.60
C LEU A 100 -0.39 3.60 -5.85
N MET A 101 0.60 3.52 -6.73
CA MET A 101 0.56 4.30 -7.97
C MET A 101 -0.51 3.81 -8.93
N PHE A 102 -0.68 2.50 -9.06
CA PHE A 102 -1.73 1.93 -9.90
C PHE A 102 -3.13 2.33 -9.40
N TYR A 103 -3.36 2.26 -8.08
CA TYR A 103 -4.58 2.76 -7.45
C TYR A 103 -4.80 4.27 -7.71
N ILE A 104 -3.74 5.09 -7.58
CA ILE A 104 -3.83 6.54 -7.85
C ILE A 104 -4.18 6.85 -9.31
N ARG A 105 -3.66 6.06 -10.25
CA ARG A 105 -3.91 6.23 -11.69
C ARG A 105 -5.31 5.83 -12.12
N THR A 106 -5.87 4.79 -11.50
CA THR A 106 -7.05 4.08 -12.05
C THR A 106 -8.32 4.23 -11.22
N ALA A 107 -8.22 4.54 -9.93
CA ALA A 107 -9.40 4.58 -9.07
C ALA A 107 -10.18 5.89 -9.14
N ASP A 108 -11.50 5.80 -9.00
CA ASP A 108 -12.47 6.89 -8.99
C ASP A 108 -12.31 7.88 -7.81
N ARG A 109 -12.77 9.12 -7.98
CA ARG A 109 -12.63 10.16 -6.96
C ARG A 109 -13.44 9.76 -5.72
N LEU A 110 -12.83 9.82 -4.54
CA LEU A 110 -13.40 9.35 -3.26
C LEU A 110 -13.64 7.84 -3.19
N GLN A 111 -13.09 7.03 -4.09
CA GLN A 111 -13.20 5.58 -4.04
C GLN A 111 -12.17 4.96 -3.09
N ARG A 112 -12.59 4.01 -2.25
CA ARG A 112 -11.67 3.24 -1.37
C ARG A 112 -10.96 2.15 -2.16
N THR A 113 -9.78 1.73 -1.69
CA THR A 113 -9.02 0.61 -2.29
C THR A 113 -9.85 -0.68 -2.39
N SER A 114 -10.61 -1.01 -1.35
CA SER A 114 -11.58 -2.13 -1.34
C SER A 114 -12.57 -2.05 -2.51
N THR A 115 -13.37 -0.99 -2.58
CA THR A 115 -14.39 -0.80 -3.64
C THR A 115 -13.76 -0.64 -5.02
N TRP A 116 -12.56 -0.07 -5.10
CA TRP A 116 -11.80 0.00 -6.34
C TRP A 116 -11.42 -1.38 -6.85
N MET A 117 -10.85 -2.23 -5.98
CA MET A 117 -10.48 -3.61 -6.32
C MET A 117 -11.72 -4.44 -6.67
N ASP A 118 -12.82 -4.30 -5.93
CA ASP A 118 -14.08 -5.00 -6.23
C ASP A 118 -14.64 -4.64 -7.64
N ASN A 119 -14.29 -3.47 -8.17
CA ASN A 119 -14.71 -3.00 -9.50
C ASN A 119 -13.73 -3.37 -10.63
N LEU A 120 -12.55 -3.91 -10.30
CA LEU A 120 -11.61 -4.41 -11.32
C LEU A 120 -12.13 -5.74 -11.87
N GLU A 121 -12.18 -5.88 -13.18
CA GLU A 121 -12.44 -7.17 -13.81
C GLU A 121 -11.30 -8.14 -13.44
N GLY A 122 -11.63 -9.27 -12.81
CA GLY A 122 -10.65 -10.21 -12.23
C GLY A 122 -10.16 -9.85 -10.81
N GLY A 123 -10.59 -8.72 -10.25
CA GLY A 123 -10.38 -8.35 -8.85
C GLY A 123 -8.92 -8.45 -8.38
N LEU A 124 -8.69 -9.24 -7.33
CA LEU A 124 -7.36 -9.42 -6.73
C LEU A 124 -6.39 -10.16 -7.66
N ASP A 125 -6.88 -11.09 -8.47
CA ASP A 125 -6.02 -11.88 -9.37
C ASP A 125 -5.49 -11.01 -10.50
N TYR A 126 -6.35 -10.19 -11.11
CA TYR A 126 -5.90 -9.17 -12.06
C TYR A 126 -4.89 -8.20 -11.41
N LEU A 127 -5.13 -7.79 -10.16
CA LEU A 127 -4.19 -6.93 -9.45
C LEU A 127 -2.82 -7.61 -9.25
N ARG A 128 -2.78 -8.93 -9.01
CA ARG A 128 -1.51 -9.69 -8.94
C ARG A 128 -0.79 -9.70 -10.28
N GLU A 129 -1.49 -9.99 -11.36
CA GLU A 129 -0.93 -10.01 -12.71
C GLU A 129 -0.28 -8.65 -13.07
N VAL A 130 -0.96 -7.55 -12.76
CA VAL A 130 -0.44 -6.20 -13.07
C VAL A 130 0.76 -5.83 -12.20
N ILE A 131 0.73 -6.13 -10.90
CA ILE A 131 1.70 -5.60 -9.94
C ILE A 131 2.91 -6.52 -9.76
N LEU A 132 2.70 -7.84 -9.74
CA LEU A 132 3.73 -8.84 -9.54
C LEU A 132 4.31 -9.31 -10.89
N ASP A 133 3.44 -9.66 -11.84
CA ASP A 133 3.84 -10.26 -13.11
C ASP A 133 4.05 -9.23 -14.24
N ASP A 134 3.78 -7.95 -13.97
CA ASP A 134 3.90 -6.83 -14.91
C ASP A 134 3.17 -7.07 -16.25
N SER A 135 1.96 -7.64 -16.19
CA SER A 135 1.18 -8.01 -17.37
C SER A 135 0.89 -6.83 -18.33
N LEU A 136 0.95 -5.60 -17.84
CA LEU A 136 0.77 -4.37 -18.62
C LEU A 136 2.09 -3.70 -19.05
N GLY A 137 3.25 -4.17 -18.57
CA GLY A 137 4.56 -3.57 -18.85
C GLY A 137 4.76 -2.16 -18.27
N ILE A 138 4.08 -1.83 -17.17
CA ILE A 138 4.07 -0.49 -16.55
C ILE A 138 4.75 -0.46 -15.18
N ALA A 139 5.25 -1.59 -14.66
CA ALA A 139 5.83 -1.66 -13.32
C ALA A 139 6.95 -0.65 -13.10
N HIS A 140 7.86 -0.53 -14.08
CA HIS A 140 8.96 0.44 -14.01
C HIS A 140 8.45 1.89 -13.99
N GLU A 141 7.40 2.19 -14.77
CA GLU A 141 6.81 3.52 -14.83
C GLU A 141 6.18 3.91 -13.49
N LEU A 142 5.46 2.98 -12.86
CA LEU A 142 4.86 3.17 -11.53
C LEU A 142 5.93 3.44 -10.46
N GLU A 143 7.05 2.70 -10.50
CA GLU A 143 8.18 2.91 -9.59
C GLU A 143 8.83 4.29 -9.78
N GLN A 144 9.01 4.72 -11.03
CA GLN A 144 9.57 6.04 -11.33
C GLN A 144 8.64 7.16 -10.84
N GLU A 145 7.33 7.03 -11.03
CA GLU A 145 6.36 8.00 -10.53
C GLU A 145 6.42 8.13 -9.02
N MET A 146 6.45 7.01 -8.29
CA MET A 146 6.59 7.03 -6.84
C MET A 146 7.91 7.68 -6.41
N SER A 147 9.01 7.38 -7.10
CA SER A 147 10.33 7.98 -6.84
C SER A 147 10.34 9.50 -7.06
N VAL A 148 9.76 9.99 -8.17
CA VAL A 148 9.61 11.42 -8.45
C VAL A 148 8.74 12.09 -7.40
N TRP A 149 7.64 11.45 -7.03
CA TRP A 149 6.73 11.95 -6.00
C TRP A 149 7.42 12.08 -4.65
N TRP A 150 8.18 11.05 -4.25
CA TRP A 150 8.96 11.01 -3.02
C TRP A 150 9.98 12.15 -2.96
N LYS A 151 10.81 12.30 -4.00
CA LYS A 151 11.81 13.38 -4.11
C LYS A 151 11.18 14.76 -3.95
N ARG A 152 10.01 15.00 -4.55
CA ARG A 152 9.30 16.28 -4.45
C ARG A 152 8.88 16.61 -3.02
N ILE A 153 8.49 15.62 -2.23
CA ILE A 153 8.07 15.84 -0.84
C ILE A 153 9.24 15.95 0.12
N SER A 154 10.30 15.17 -0.09
CA SER A 154 11.52 15.27 0.70
C SER A 154 12.20 16.63 0.54
N VAL A 155 12.11 17.26 -0.64
CA VAL A 155 12.80 18.53 -0.94
C VAL A 155 11.93 19.77 -0.65
N ASN A 156 10.65 19.78 -1.07
CA ASN A 156 9.88 21.04 -1.13
C ASN A 156 8.88 21.27 0.00
N GLY A 157 8.61 20.29 0.88
CA GLY A 157 7.57 20.40 1.90
C GLY A 157 6.16 20.58 1.31
N ARG A 158 5.36 19.51 1.30
CA ARG A 158 3.94 19.46 0.81
C ARG A 158 3.66 20.34 -0.43
N PRO A 159 4.02 19.89 -1.65
CA PRO A 159 3.68 20.62 -2.86
C PRO A 159 2.16 20.79 -3.04
N ARG A 160 1.73 21.98 -3.49
CA ARG A 160 0.35 22.26 -3.97
C ARG A 160 0.13 21.59 -5.32
N LEU A 161 -0.06 20.28 -5.36
CA LEU A 161 -0.64 19.60 -6.51
C LEU A 161 -2.05 19.14 -6.14
N THR A 162 -3.03 19.70 -6.85
CA THR A 162 -4.38 19.17 -6.83
C THR A 162 -4.37 17.87 -7.62
N ILE A 163 -5.15 16.90 -7.17
CA ILE A 163 -5.39 15.61 -7.82
C ILE A 163 -5.70 15.76 -9.33
N ARG A 164 -6.12 16.94 -9.81
CA ARG A 164 -6.50 17.24 -11.21
C ARG A 164 -5.48 16.88 -12.30
N THR A 165 -4.19 16.78 -12.04
CA THR A 165 -3.21 16.49 -13.11
C THR A 165 -3.17 15.02 -13.53
N VAL A 166 -3.50 14.09 -12.63
CA VAL A 166 -3.57 12.64 -12.93
C VAL A 166 -4.87 12.27 -13.65
N TRP A 167 -5.93 13.05 -13.40
CA TRP A 167 -7.31 12.77 -13.84
C TRP A 167 -7.65 13.22 -15.27
N ARG A 168 -6.72 13.87 -15.97
CA ARG A 168 -6.97 14.30 -17.36
C ARG A 168 -6.76 13.22 -18.41
N CYS A 169 -6.20 12.06 -18.06
CA CYS A 169 -6.00 10.96 -19.00
C CYS A 169 -7.16 9.94 -19.07
N SER A 170 -7.97 9.79 -18.03
CA SER A 170 -9.04 8.77 -18.02
C SER A 170 -10.37 9.19 -18.66
N ALA A 171 -10.50 10.46 -19.08
CA ALA A 171 -11.73 10.97 -19.74
C ALA A 171 -11.64 11.02 -21.28
N ARG A 172 -10.65 10.35 -21.89
CA ARG A 172 -10.54 10.17 -23.35
C ARG A 172 -10.12 8.74 -23.67
N ARG A 173 -11.02 7.79 -23.48
CA ARG A 173 -11.19 6.57 -24.28
C ARG A 173 -12.54 5.97 -23.96
#